data_AF-A0A6V7LWW5-F1
#
_entry.id   AF-A0A6V7LWW5-F1
#
_cell.length_a   1.000
_cell.length_b   1.000
_cell.length_c   1.000
_cell.angle_alpha   90.00
_cell.angle_beta   90.00
_cell.angle_gamma   90.00
#
_symmetry.space_group_name_H-M   'P 1'
#
loop_
_entity.id
_entity.type
_entity.pdbx_description
1 polymer ?
#
loop_
_entity_poly.entity_id
_entity_poly.type
_entity_poly.pdbx_seq_one_letter_code
_entity_poly.pdbx_strand_id
1 'polypeptide(L)'
;DLVTLDDLSAEAMLESSQRIDHLAELAKARLPPICDPGPPGPLPPAVYDANIFVQIYALLMRTLVYSQPWAMTKLLQKIVLAASLSLVLGALFYNVAEDSNLYLKDRIGFHYASLGLLFWPLGLLQILEVNSARRNVERDIKDGLYGRFIYIIIE
;
A
#
# COMPACT_ATOMS: atom_id res chain seq x y z
N ASP A 1 30.69 18.22 1.64
CA ASP A 1 29.85 18.49 2.81
C ASP A 1 30.31 19.80 3.46
N LEU A 2 30.11 20.93 2.79
CA LEU A 2 30.64 22.26 3.20
C LEU A 2 29.51 23.26 3.52
N VAL A 3 28.26 22.84 3.32
CA VAL A 3 27.04 23.66 3.41
C VAL A 3 26.10 23.11 4.50
N THR A 4 26.55 22.09 5.22
CA THR A 4 25.85 21.48 6.34
C THR A 4 26.47 22.02 7.63
N LEU A 5 25.60 22.37 8.58
CA LEU A 5 26.00 22.86 9.89
C LEU A 5 26.40 21.64 10.73
N ASP A 6 27.58 21.70 11.33
CA ASP A 6 28.10 20.61 12.14
C ASP A 6 27.84 20.87 13.62
N ASP A 7 27.11 19.96 14.27
CA ASP A 7 26.63 20.09 15.65
C ASP A 7 27.48 19.27 16.67
N LEU A 8 28.66 18.77 16.27
CA LEU A 8 29.52 17.93 17.12
C LEU A 8 30.08 18.64 18.36
N SER A 9 30.32 19.96 18.29
CA SER A 9 30.75 20.78 19.42
C SER A 9 30.40 22.25 19.18
N ALA A 10 30.32 23.05 20.25
CA ALA A 10 30.00 24.47 20.13
C ALA A 10 31.02 25.25 19.27
N GLU A 11 32.29 24.82 19.28
CA GLU A 11 33.35 25.39 18.46
C GLU A 11 33.20 24.99 16.97
N ALA A 12 32.87 23.73 16.69
CA ALA A 12 32.63 23.24 15.33
C ALA A 12 31.37 23.88 14.70
N MET A 13 30.35 24.15 15.51
CA MET A 13 29.14 24.87 15.12
C MET A 13 29.44 26.33 14.74
N LEU A 14 30.29 27.00 15.53
CA LEU A 14 30.74 28.37 15.25
C LEU A 14 31.63 28.45 14.01
N GLU A 15 32.55 27.50 13.83
CA GLU A 15 33.42 27.46 12.65
C GLU A 15 32.62 27.16 11.37
N SER A 16 31.69 26.21 11.41
CA SER A 16 30.87 25.83 10.25
C SER A 16 29.88 26.92 9.86
N SER A 17 29.24 27.60 10.84
CA SER A 17 28.36 28.74 10.56
C SER A 17 29.10 29.91 9.89
N GLN A 18 30.26 30.31 10.41
CA GLN A 18 31.10 31.35 9.79
C GLN A 18 31.54 30.98 8.37
N ARG A 19 31.85 29.69 8.16
CA ARG A 19 32.21 29.17 6.83
C ARG A 19 31.03 29.22 5.86
N ILE A 20 29.83 28.87 6.30
CA ILE A 20 28.59 28.92 5.50
C ILE A 20 28.28 30.37 5.13
N ASP A 21 28.38 31.30 6.07
CA ASP A 21 28.14 32.73 5.81
C ASP A 21 29.13 33.28 4.78
N HIS A 22 30.42 32.98 4.94
CA HIS A 22 31.45 33.37 3.99
C HIS A 22 31.23 32.76 2.60
N LEU A 23 30.80 31.48 2.51
CA LEU A 23 30.44 30.84 1.26
C LEU A 23 29.19 31.45 0.62
N ALA A 24 28.19 31.83 1.42
CA ALA A 24 26.98 32.49 0.95
C ALA A 24 27.28 33.89 0.40
N GLU A 25 28.18 34.64 1.04
CA GLU A 25 28.66 35.93 0.54
C GLU A 25 29.46 35.79 -0.76
N LEU A 26 30.38 34.82 -0.82
CA LEU A 26 31.10 34.51 -2.07
C LEU A 26 30.17 34.07 -3.19
N ALA A 27 29.15 33.28 -2.88
CA ALA A 27 28.14 32.84 -3.85
C ALA A 27 27.34 34.05 -4.36
N LYS A 28 26.90 34.96 -3.48
CA LYS A 28 26.22 36.21 -3.89
C LYS A 28 27.12 37.10 -4.76
N ALA A 29 28.42 37.17 -4.48
CA ALA A 29 29.35 38.00 -5.23
C ALA A 29 29.76 37.40 -6.59
N ARG A 30 29.77 36.07 -6.72
CA ARG A 30 30.24 35.38 -7.94
C ARG A 30 29.14 34.80 -8.82
N LEU A 31 27.98 34.47 -8.25
CA LEU A 31 26.87 33.98 -9.06
C LEU A 31 26.28 35.17 -9.83
N PRO A 32 26.04 35.01 -11.15
CA PRO A 32 25.29 36.01 -11.87
C PRO A 32 23.93 36.19 -11.17
N PRO A 33 23.39 37.43 -11.13
CA PRO A 33 22.04 37.64 -10.63
C PRO A 33 21.10 36.70 -11.38
N ILE A 34 20.10 36.15 -10.69
CA ILE A 34 19.05 35.33 -11.30
C ILE A 34 18.50 36.16 -12.45
N CYS A 35 18.87 35.79 -13.68
CA CYS A 35 18.49 36.53 -14.87
C CYS A 35 16.97 36.57 -14.88
N ASP A 36 16.40 37.76 -15.09
CA ASP A 36 14.96 37.94 -15.09
C ASP A 36 14.38 36.88 -16.04
N PRO A 37 13.52 35.97 -15.55
CA PRO A 37 12.99 34.94 -16.41
C PRO A 37 12.36 35.66 -17.59
N GLY A 38 12.82 35.31 -18.80
CA GLY A 38 12.23 35.84 -20.02
C GLY A 38 10.70 35.69 -19.98
N PRO A 39 9.97 36.39 -20.85
CA PRO A 39 8.50 36.39 -20.84
C PRO A 39 7.98 34.97 -20.61
N PRO A 40 7.09 34.76 -19.61
CA PRO A 40 6.76 33.43 -19.14
C PRO A 40 6.36 32.57 -20.33
N GLY A 41 7.13 31.51 -20.57
CA GLY A 41 6.79 30.52 -21.57
C GLY A 41 5.42 29.92 -21.26
N PRO A 42 4.74 29.31 -22.24
CA PRO A 42 3.49 28.62 -21.97
C PRO A 42 3.71 27.64 -20.83
N LEU A 43 2.92 27.81 -19.76
CA LEU A 43 2.95 26.90 -18.62
C LEU A 43 2.71 25.47 -19.13
N PRO A 44 3.37 24.46 -18.53
CA PRO A 44 3.05 23.08 -18.85
C PRO A 44 1.54 22.86 -18.71
N PRO A 45 0.94 22.01 -19.57
CA PRO A 45 -0.49 21.78 -19.54
C PRO A 45 -0.94 21.39 -18.13
N ALA A 46 -2.09 21.91 -17.71
CA ALA A 46 -2.69 21.52 -16.44
C ALA A 46 -2.87 20.00 -16.41
N VAL A 47 -2.39 19.36 -15.35
CA VAL A 47 -2.63 17.93 -15.13
C VAL A 47 -4.10 17.80 -14.73
N TYR A 48 -4.91 17.23 -15.62
CA TYR A 48 -6.33 16.98 -15.34
C TYR A 48 -6.49 15.58 -14.76
N ASP A 49 -7.27 15.48 -13.68
CA ASP A 49 -7.65 14.20 -13.12
C ASP A 49 -8.51 13.40 -14.11
N ALA A 50 -8.29 12.09 -14.20
CA ALA A 50 -9.11 11.22 -15.01
C ALA A 50 -10.53 11.10 -14.43
N ASN A 51 -11.54 10.93 -15.30
CA ASN A 51 -12.91 10.64 -14.86
C ASN A 51 -12.97 9.38 -13.99
N ILE A 52 -13.90 9.35 -13.02
CA ILE A 52 -14.08 8.23 -12.07
C ILE A 52 -14.20 6.87 -12.79
N PHE A 53 -14.95 6.79 -13.88
CA PHE A 53 -15.11 5.56 -14.66
C PHE A 53 -13.78 5.08 -15.30
N VAL A 54 -12.94 6.02 -15.73
CA VAL A 54 -11.63 5.71 -16.31
C VAL A 54 -10.68 5.22 -15.22
N GLN A 55 -10.73 5.82 -14.03
CA GLN A 55 -9.98 5.35 -12.87
C GLN A 55 -10.38 3.92 -12.47
N ILE A 56 -11.68 3.64 -12.39
CA ILE A 56 -12.20 2.28 -12.11
C ILE A 56 -11.72 1.28 -13.17
N TYR A 57 -11.87 1.62 -14.45
CA TYR A 57 -11.43 0.76 -15.54
C TYR A 57 -9.92 0.49 -15.50
N ALA A 58 -9.11 1.52 -15.23
CA ALA A 58 -7.66 1.39 -15.11
C ALA A 58 -7.25 0.48 -13.95
N LEU A 59 -7.89 0.62 -12.78
CA LEU A 59 -7.66 -0.27 -11.63
C LEU A 59 -8.04 -1.71 -11.95
N LEU A 60 -9.20 -1.92 -12.59
CA LEU A 60 -9.66 -3.25 -12.96
C LEU A 60 -8.74 -3.92 -13.99
N MET A 61 -8.25 -3.17 -14.97
CA MET A 61 -7.26 -3.67 -15.94
C MET A 61 -5.91 -3.98 -15.29
N ARG A 62 -5.44 -3.14 -14.36
CA ARG A 62 -4.25 -3.40 -13.54
C ARG A 62 -4.37 -4.74 -12.81
N THR A 63 -5.51 -4.98 -12.16
CA THR A 63 -5.73 -6.17 -11.34
C THR A 63 -5.97 -7.43 -12.19
N LEU A 64 -6.79 -7.36 -13.23
CA LEU A 64 -7.21 -8.53 -14.01
C LEU A 64 -6.25 -8.95 -15.12
N VAL A 65 -5.54 -7.98 -15.72
CA VAL A 65 -4.73 -8.23 -16.92
C VAL A 65 -3.24 -8.06 -16.62
N TYR A 66 -2.85 -6.93 -16.03
CA TYR A 66 -1.42 -6.65 -15.82
C TYR A 66 -0.80 -7.41 -14.64
N SER A 67 -1.62 -7.90 -13.70
CA SER A 67 -1.17 -8.69 -12.54
C SER A 67 -1.13 -10.22 -12.80
N GLN A 68 -1.37 -10.69 -14.03
CA GLN A 68 -1.78 -12.07 -14.28
C GLN A 68 -0.88 -13.23 -13.82
N PRO A 69 0.46 -13.17 -13.72
CA PRO A 69 1.17 -14.31 -13.10
C PRO A 69 1.02 -14.32 -11.58
N TRP A 70 1.05 -13.14 -10.94
CA TRP A 70 1.02 -13.01 -9.48
C TRP A 70 -0.39 -13.12 -8.89
N ALA A 71 -1.40 -12.63 -9.60
CA ALA A 71 -2.79 -12.76 -9.19
C ALA A 71 -3.23 -14.23 -9.18
N MET A 72 -2.82 -15.01 -10.19
CA MET A 72 -3.16 -16.43 -10.29
C MET A 72 -2.48 -17.26 -9.19
N THR A 73 -1.21 -17.00 -8.87
CA THR A 73 -0.51 -17.72 -7.80
C THR A 73 -1.12 -17.43 -6.42
N LYS A 74 -1.47 -16.18 -6.14
CA LYS A 74 -2.19 -15.80 -4.91
C LYS A 74 -3.58 -16.44 -4.84
N LEU A 75 -4.33 -16.44 -5.94
CA LEU A 75 -5.63 -17.11 -6.00
C LEU A 75 -5.50 -18.61 -5.71
N LEU A 76 -4.53 -19.27 -6.34
CA LEU A 76 -4.26 -20.70 -6.12
C LEU A 76 -3.88 -20.97 -4.67
N GLN A 77 -3.03 -20.12 -4.06
CA GLN A 77 -2.68 -20.22 -2.64
C GLN A 77 -3.92 -20.11 -1.74
N LYS A 78 -4.82 -19.15 -2.02
CA LYS A 78 -6.09 -18.99 -1.29
C LYS A 78 -7.00 -20.20 -1.45
N ILE A 79 -7.11 -20.76 -2.65
CA ILE A 79 -7.91 -21.97 -2.92
C ILE A 79 -7.35 -23.18 -2.19
N VAL A 80 -6.04 -23.42 -2.25
CA VAL A 80 -5.39 -24.54 -1.56
C VAL A 80 -5.54 -24.41 -0.04
N LEU A 81 -5.38 -23.20 0.50
CA LEU A 81 -5.61 -22.95 1.93
C LEU A 81 -7.07 -23.20 2.31
N ALA A 82 -8.02 -22.66 1.55
CA ALA A 82 -9.45 -22.86 1.80
C ALA A 82 -9.84 -24.36 1.74
N ALA A 83 -9.31 -25.10 0.76
CA ALA A 83 -9.52 -26.54 0.64
C ALA A 83 -8.93 -27.30 1.85
N SER A 84 -7.72 -26.95 2.30
CA SER A 84 -7.10 -27.56 3.48
C SER A 84 -7.92 -27.31 4.76
N LEU A 85 -8.44 -26.09 4.96
CA LEU A 85 -9.29 -25.74 6.09
C LEU A 85 -10.63 -26.47 6.04
N SER A 86 -11.21 -26.64 4.85
CA SER A 86 -12.42 -27.45 4.65
C SER A 86 -12.20 -28.92 4.98
N LEU A 87 -11.06 -29.51 4.59
CA LEU A 87 -10.70 -30.89 4.93
C LEU A 87 -10.52 -31.06 6.44
N VAL A 88 -9.85 -30.12 7.12
CA VAL A 88 -9.69 -30.14 8.58
C VAL A 88 -11.05 -30.06 9.27
N LEU A 89 -11.95 -29.19 8.81
CA LEU A 89 -13.30 -29.09 9.35
C LEU A 89 -14.07 -30.41 9.19
N GLY A 90 -14.03 -31.01 7.99
CA GLY A 90 -14.70 -32.28 7.70
C GLY A 90 -14.13 -33.45 8.51
N ALA A 91 -12.82 -33.45 8.77
CA ALA A 91 -12.17 -34.45 9.60
C ALA A 91 -12.55 -34.33 11.09
N LEU A 92 -12.65 -33.10 11.61
CA LEU A 92 -13.02 -32.85 13.02
C LEU A 92 -14.49 -33.16 13.30
N PHE A 93 -15.39 -32.82 12.37
CA PHE A 93 -16.84 -33.02 12.50
C PHE A 93 -17.34 -34.19 11.66
N TYR A 94 -16.51 -35.22 11.52
CA TYR A 94 -16.86 -36.42 10.78
C TYR A 94 -18.10 -37.08 11.40
N ASN A 95 -19.08 -37.40 10.55
CA ASN A 95 -20.29 -38.12 10.90
C ASN A 95 -21.27 -37.46 11.90
N VAL A 96 -21.23 -36.12 12.05
CA VAL A 96 -22.15 -35.36 12.92
C VAL A 96 -23.63 -35.44 12.49
N ALA A 97 -23.91 -35.88 11.26
CA ALA A 97 -25.26 -35.92 10.70
C ALA A 97 -26.07 -37.18 11.04
N GLU A 98 -25.43 -38.31 11.37
CA GLU A 98 -26.09 -39.63 11.45
C GLU A 98 -26.88 -39.88 12.73
N ASP A 99 -26.56 -39.23 13.87
CA ASP A 99 -27.23 -39.47 15.15
C ASP A 99 -27.94 -38.24 15.74
N SER A 100 -29.17 -38.43 16.22
CA SER A 100 -30.13 -37.35 16.55
C SER A 100 -30.03 -36.79 17.97
N ASN A 101 -29.45 -37.50 18.94
CA ASN A 101 -29.56 -37.17 20.36
C ASN A 101 -28.29 -36.70 21.08
N LEU A 102 -27.08 -37.04 20.65
CA LEU A 102 -25.84 -36.68 21.38
C LEU A 102 -25.16 -35.38 20.89
N TYR A 103 -25.55 -34.82 19.75
CA TYR A 103 -24.68 -33.92 18.97
C TYR A 103 -25.21 -32.50 18.70
N LEU A 104 -26.21 -32.00 19.44
CA LEU A 104 -26.64 -30.59 19.29
C LEU A 104 -25.48 -29.61 19.52
N LYS A 105 -24.61 -29.91 20.50
CA LYS A 105 -23.40 -29.15 20.78
C LYS A 105 -22.39 -29.22 19.64
N ASP A 106 -22.23 -30.37 19.00
CA ASP A 106 -21.26 -30.55 17.91
C ASP A 106 -21.74 -29.88 16.60
N ARG A 107 -23.06 -29.83 16.35
CA ARG A 107 -23.63 -29.04 15.24
C ARG A 107 -23.42 -27.55 15.44
N ILE A 108 -23.63 -27.04 16.65
CA ILE A 108 -23.33 -25.64 16.99
C ILE A 108 -21.82 -25.39 16.88
N GLY A 109 -21.00 -26.33 17.35
CA GLY A 109 -19.55 -26.30 17.23
C GLY A 109 -19.08 -26.23 15.78
N PHE A 110 -19.71 -26.96 14.87
CA PHE A 110 -19.43 -26.91 13.43
C PHE A 110 -19.72 -25.52 12.83
N HIS A 111 -20.89 -24.95 13.13
CA HIS A 111 -21.23 -23.59 12.66
C HIS A 111 -20.30 -22.53 13.26
N TYR A 112 -19.93 -22.66 14.54
CA TYR A 112 -18.98 -21.76 15.19
C TYR A 112 -17.58 -21.87 14.59
N ALA A 113 -17.08 -23.10 14.38
CA ALA A 113 -15.76 -23.34 13.79
C ALA A 113 -15.68 -22.85 12.34
N SER A 114 -16.73 -23.11 11.53
CA SER A 114 -16.78 -22.69 10.12
C SER A 114 -16.85 -21.17 9.96
N LEU A 115 -17.72 -20.49 10.70
CA LEU A 115 -17.94 -19.04 10.54
C LEU A 115 -16.97 -18.20 11.36
N GLY A 116 -16.55 -18.67 12.53
CA GLY A 116 -15.73 -17.90 13.46
C GLY A 116 -14.23 -18.15 13.32
N LEU A 117 -13.82 -19.42 13.18
CA LEU A 117 -12.42 -19.81 13.38
C LEU A 117 -11.69 -20.05 12.05
N LEU A 118 -12.32 -20.78 11.12
CA LEU A 118 -11.68 -21.17 9.87
C LEU A 118 -11.66 -20.05 8.82
N PHE A 119 -12.44 -18.99 8.99
CA PHE A 119 -12.31 -17.79 8.16
C PHE A 119 -11.04 -16.99 8.48
N TRP A 120 -10.55 -17.07 9.72
CA TRP A 120 -9.48 -16.20 10.22
C TRP A 120 -8.15 -16.33 9.45
N PRO A 121 -7.64 -17.53 9.11
CA PRO A 121 -6.40 -17.65 8.34
C PRO A 121 -6.47 -16.97 6.96
N LEU A 122 -7.63 -17.02 6.29
CA LEU A 122 -7.84 -16.33 5.01
C LEU A 122 -7.88 -14.81 5.20
N GLY A 123 -8.55 -14.33 6.25
CA GLY A 123 -8.59 -12.92 6.61
C GLY A 123 -7.20 -12.34 6.95
N LEU A 124 -6.41 -13.06 7.74
CA LEU A 124 -5.04 -12.66 8.07
C LEU A 124 -4.15 -12.58 6.82
N LEU A 125 -4.26 -13.55 5.92
CA LEU A 125 -3.51 -13.54 4.66
C LEU A 125 -3.87 -12.30 3.83
N GLN A 126 -5.16 -11.95 3.74
CA GLN A 126 -5.61 -10.74 3.05
C GLN A 126 -5.07 -9.46 3.71
N ILE A 127 -5.08 -9.36 5.04
CA ILE A 127 -4.55 -8.20 5.78
C ILE A 127 -3.07 -8.01 5.48
N LEU A 128 -2.28 -9.09 5.47
CA LEU A 128 -0.85 -9.03 5.15
C LEU A 128 -0.61 -8.55 3.72
N GLU A 129 -1.39 -9.04 2.75
CA GLU A 129 -1.33 -8.59 1.36
C GLU A 129 -1.63 -7.09 1.25
N VAL A 130 -2.73 -6.62 1.84
CA VAL A 130 -3.12 -5.20 1.83
C VAL A 130 -2.05 -4.34 2.50
N ASN A 131 -1.51 -4.77 3.65
CA ASN A 131 -0.48 -4.03 4.36
C ASN A 131 0.81 -3.91 3.53
N SER A 132 1.18 -4.96 2.80
CA SER A 132 2.34 -4.92 1.90
C SER A 132 2.14 -3.97 0.70
N ALA A 133 0.91 -3.88 0.18
CA ALA A 133 0.56 -3.01 -0.94
C ALA A 133 0.36 -1.54 -0.54
N ARG A 134 0.02 -1.28 0.74
CA ARG A 134 -0.36 0.03 1.27
C ARG A 134 0.61 1.15 0.90
N ARG A 135 1.92 0.93 1.05
CA ARG A 135 2.94 1.94 0.75
C ARG A 135 2.92 2.37 -0.72
N ASN A 136 2.72 1.43 -1.63
CA ASN A 136 2.67 1.72 -3.06
C ASN A 136 1.39 2.47 -3.41
N VAL A 137 0.26 2.05 -2.85
CA VAL A 137 -1.05 2.68 -3.05
C VAL A 137 -1.07 4.12 -2.51
N GLU A 138 -0.50 4.36 -1.33
CA GLU A 138 -0.42 5.72 -0.76
C GLU A 138 0.42 6.65 -1.65
N ARG A 139 1.47 6.12 -2.31
CA ARG A 139 2.25 6.88 -3.29
C ARG A 139 1.43 7.18 -4.55
N ASP A 140 0.77 6.18 -5.11
CA ASP A 140 -0.05 6.34 -6.32
C ASP A 140 -1.20 7.36 -6.11
N ILE A 141 -1.79 7.39 -4.91
CA ILE A 141 -2.80 8.37 -4.51
C ILE A 141 -2.20 9.77 -4.36
N LYS A 142 -1.00 9.88 -3.78
CA LYS A 142 -0.30 11.18 -3.64
C LYS A 142 0.08 11.77 -5.00
N ASP A 143 0.39 10.91 -5.96
CA ASP A 143 0.72 11.29 -7.34
C ASP A 143 -0.54 11.61 -8.17
N GLY A 144 -1.75 11.49 -7.61
CA GLY A 144 -3.01 11.86 -8.26
C GLY A 144 -3.51 10.85 -9.30
N LEU A 145 -3.00 9.61 -9.30
CA LEU A 145 -3.38 8.60 -10.32
C LEU A 145 -4.83 8.13 -10.16
N TYR A 146 -5.30 8.03 -8.92
CA TYR A 146 -6.69 7.67 -8.60
C TYR A 146 -7.11 8.14 -7.21
N GLY A 147 -8.41 8.33 -7.01
CA GLY A 147 -8.98 8.71 -5.72
C GLY A 147 -8.97 7.58 -4.70
N ARG A 148 -8.75 7.92 -3.42
CA ARG A 148 -8.73 6.96 -2.30
C ARG A 148 -10.05 6.17 -2.16
N PHE A 149 -11.19 6.83 -2.32
CA PHE A 149 -12.51 6.18 -2.25
C PHE A 149 -12.73 5.19 -3.40
N ILE A 150 -12.22 5.51 -4.59
CA ILE A 150 -12.36 4.66 -5.78
C ILE A 150 -11.53 3.40 -5.58
N TYR A 151 -10.32 3.53 -5.05
CA TYR A 151 -9.49 2.38 -4.69
C TYR A 151 -10.19 1.44 -3.70
N ILE A 152 -10.72 1.96 -2.58
CA ILE A 152 -11.38 1.16 -1.53
C ILE A 152 -12.61 0.40 -2.04
N ILE A 153 -13.34 0.94 -3.02
CA ILE A 153 -14.54 0.28 -3.57
C ILE A 153 -14.17 -0.85 -4.52
N ILE A 154 -13.04 -0.72 -5.23
CA ILE A 154 -12.66 -1.63 -6.30
C ILE A 154 -11.71 -2.75 -5.81
N GLU A 155 -10.87 -2.48 -4.82
CA GLU A 155 -9.80 -3.39 -4.36
C GLU A 155 -9.81 -3.58 -2.83
#